data_AF-A0A952X052-F1
#
_entry.id   AF-A0A952X052-F1
#
_cell.length_a   1.000
_cell.length_b   1.000
_cell.length_c   1.000
_cell.angle_alpha   90.00
_cell.angle_beta   90.00
_cell.angle_gamma   90.00
#
_symmetry.space_group_name_H-M   'P 1'
#
loop_
_entity.id
_entity.type
_entity.pdbx_description
1 polymer ?
#
loop_
_entity_poly.entity_id
_entity_poly.type
_entity_poly.pdbx_seq_one_letter_code
_entity_poly.pdbx_strand_id
1 'polypeptide(L)' 'MHDDIRRFLTENSASGDRPEFADTDSLLELGVIDSVAMVDLIAFLERQYKIKVAEDDMTPENFDSVQAIVDYVSAKTV' A
#
# COMPACT_ATOMS: atom_id res chain seq x y z
N MET A 1 10.20 -4.76 3.63
CA MET A 1 8.92 -4.10 3.90
C MET A 1 8.69 -2.91 2.98
N HIS A 2 9.39 -1.78 3.14
CA HIS A 2 9.32 -0.68 2.17
C HIS A 2 9.59 -1.15 0.73
N ASP A 3 10.66 -1.94 0.53
CA ASP A 3 11.02 -2.50 -0.78
C ASP A 3 9.92 -3.42 -1.36
N ASP A 4 9.40 -4.37 -0.56
CA ASP A 4 8.26 -5.23 -0.94
C ASP A 4 7.02 -4.43 -1.36
N ILE A 5 6.65 -3.40 -0.59
CA ILE A 5 5.46 -2.60 -0.86
C ILE A 5 5.68 -1.79 -2.15
N ARG A 6 6.82 -1.12 -2.30
CA ARG A 6 7.15 -0.38 -3.53
C ARG A 6 7.19 -1.30 -4.75
N ARG A 7 7.75 -2.48 -4.59
CA ARG A 7 7.77 -3.49 -5.65
C ARG A 7 6.36 -3.91 -6.04
N PHE A 8 5.50 -4.22 -5.07
CA PHE A 8 4.11 -4.55 -5.35
C PHE A 8 3.37 -3.42 -6.09
N LEU A 9 3.54 -2.17 -5.62
CA LEU A 9 2.93 -0.98 -6.22
C LEU A 9 3.42 -0.72 -7.65
N THR A 10 4.70 -0.93 -7.93
CA THR A 10 5.28 -0.76 -9.26
C THR A 10 4.97 -1.91 -10.21
N GLU A 11 4.83 -3.15 -9.72
CA GLU A 11 4.42 -4.31 -10.52
C GLU A 11 2.92 -4.27 -10.85
N ASN A 12 2.10 -3.67 -9.99
CA ASN A 12 0.64 -3.56 -10.17
C ASN A 12 0.18 -2.23 -10.79
N SER A 13 1.12 -1.36 -11.20
CA SER A 13 0.77 -0.08 -11.82
C SER A 13 0.14 -0.27 -13.20
N ALA A 14 -1.05 0.31 -13.39
CA ALA A 14 -1.81 0.21 -14.63
C ALA A 14 -1.10 0.86 -15.84
N SER A 15 -0.16 1.78 -15.60
CA SER A 15 0.51 2.57 -16.64
C SER A 15 1.72 1.87 -17.27
N GLY A 16 2.23 0.77 -16.68
CA GLY A 16 3.45 0.08 -17.14
C GLY A 16 4.76 0.87 -17.00
N ASP A 17 4.66 2.14 -16.62
CA ASP A 17 5.77 2.98 -16.17
C ASP A 17 6.05 2.70 -14.69
N ARG A 18 7.30 2.85 -14.23
CA ARG A 18 7.61 2.77 -12.81
C ARG A 18 7.61 4.20 -12.26
N PRO A 19 6.46 4.71 -11.77
CA PRO A 19 6.40 6.07 -11.29
C PRO A 19 7.42 6.24 -10.16
N GLU A 20 8.25 7.28 -10.29
CA GLU A 20 9.12 7.71 -9.20
C GLU A 20 8.26 8.53 -8.23
N PHE A 21 7.99 7.95 -7.06
CA PHE A 21 7.28 8.59 -5.94
C PHE A 21 8.07 8.38 -4.66
N ALA A 22 8.04 9.34 -3.74
CA ALA A 22 8.61 9.23 -2.40
C ALA A 22 7.69 8.38 -1.49
N ASP A 23 8.22 7.87 -0.37
CA ASP A 23 7.43 7.04 0.55
C ASP A 23 6.27 7.81 1.21
N THR A 24 6.34 9.14 1.22
CA THR A 24 5.34 10.05 1.78
C THR A 24 4.38 10.63 0.74
N ASP A 25 4.59 10.35 -0.55
CA ASP A 25 3.69 10.84 -1.59
C ASP A 25 2.36 10.09 -1.58
N SER A 26 1.31 10.81 -1.97
CA SER A 26 -0.03 10.23 -2.15
C SER A 26 -0.09 9.35 -3.39
N LEU A 27 -0.22 8.05 -3.15
CA LEU A 27 -0.35 7.02 -4.17
C LEU A 27 -1.67 7.15 -4.94
N LEU A 28 -2.74 7.63 -4.28
CA LEU A 28 -4.03 7.89 -4.95
C LEU A 28 -3.93 9.11 -5.88
N GLU A 29 -3.36 10.22 -5.42
CA GLU A 29 -3.23 11.43 -6.25
C GLU A 29 -2.28 11.21 -7.44
N LEU A 30 -1.23 10.41 -7.25
CA LEU A 30 -0.30 10.03 -8.31
C LEU A 30 -0.87 8.95 -9.26
N GLY A 31 -2.04 8.38 -8.95
CA GLY A 31 -2.64 7.30 -9.73
C GLY A 31 -1.82 6.00 -9.71
N VAL A 32 -0.99 5.81 -8.67
CA VAL A 32 -0.24 4.56 -8.46
C VAL A 32 -1.19 3.46 -7.98
N ILE A 33 -2.18 3.83 -7.15
CA ILE A 33 -3.25 2.94 -6.72
C ILE A 33 -4.62 3.56 -6.99
N ASP A 34 -5.59 2.70 -7.24
CA ASP A 34 -7.02 3.03 -7.27
C ASP A 34 -7.74 2.28 -6.14
N SER A 35 -9.02 2.61 -5.93
CA SER A 35 -9.88 1.93 -4.95
C SER A 35 -9.93 0.41 -5.09
N VAL A 36 -9.79 -0.11 -6.32
CA VAL A 36 -9.70 -1.55 -6.59
C VAL A 36 -8.32 -2.11 -6.21
N ALA A 37 -7.25 -1.45 -6.63
CA ALA A 37 -5.88 -1.88 -6.34
C ALA A 37 -5.55 -1.85 -4.84
N MET A 38 -6.23 -0.99 -4.06
CA MET A 38 -6.10 -0.93 -2.61
C MET A 38 -6.53 -2.24 -1.93
N VAL A 39 -7.60 -2.89 -2.43
CA VAL A 39 -8.08 -4.17 -1.90
C VAL A 39 -7.05 -5.28 -2.15
N ASP A 40 -6.44 -5.31 -3.34
CA ASP A 40 -5.37 -6.25 -3.67
C ASP A 40 -4.11 -6.00 -2.82
N LEU A 41 -3.74 -4.73 -2.60
CA LEU A 41 -2.65 -4.35 -1.70
C LEU A 41 -2.91 -4.88 -0.28
N ILE A 42 -4.10 -4.63 0.26
CA ILE A 42 -4.47 -5.13 1.60
C ILE A 42 -4.37 -6.65 1.66
N ALA A 43 -4.90 -7.36 0.67
CA ALA A 43 -4.82 -8.82 0.60
C ALA A 43 -3.36 -9.32 0.51
N PHE A 44 -2.48 -8.59 -0.19
CA PHE A 44 -1.04 -8.86 -0.20
C PHE A 44 -0.44 -8.69 1.21
N LEU A 45 -0.72 -7.59 1.89
CA LEU A 45 -0.18 -7.30 3.23
C LEU A 45 -0.64 -8.33 4.26
N GLU A 46 -1.93 -8.69 4.27
CA GLU A 46 -2.47 -9.72 5.17
C GLU A 46 -1.78 -11.08 4.93
N ARG A 47 -1.55 -11.46 3.67
CA ARG A 47 -0.91 -12.74 3.35
C ARG A 47 0.58 -12.75 3.67
N GLN A 48 1.28 -11.65 3.36
CA GLN A 48 2.73 -11.51 3.52
C GLN A 48 3.13 -11.37 4.99
N TYR A 49 2.42 -10.51 5.73
CA TYR A 49 2.76 -10.16 7.12
C TYR A 49 1.89 -10.86 8.16
N LYS A 50 0.95 -11.72 7.73
CA LYS A 50 0.02 -12.47 8.61
C LYS A 50 -0.80 -11.58 9.54
N ILE A 51 -1.11 -10.37 9.10
CA ILE A 51 -1.98 -9.42 9.80
C ILE A 51 -3.42 -9.53 9.32
N LYS A 52 -4.35 -8.90 10.05
CA LYS A 52 -5.70 -8.61 9.56
C LYS A 52 -5.94 -7.11 9.50
N VAL A 53 -6.53 -6.66 8.40
CA VAL A 53 -6.95 -5.26 8.20
C VAL A 53 -8.46 -5.19 8.42
N ALA A 54 -8.90 -4.38 9.37
CA ALA A 54 -10.34 -4.16 9.56
C ALA A 54 -10.88 -3.27 8.44
N GLU A 55 -12.14 -3.45 8.07
CA GLU A 55 -12.79 -2.59 7.05
C GLU A 55 -12.74 -1.10 7.44
N ASP A 56 -12.82 -0.79 8.73
CA ASP A 56 -12.72 0.57 9.27
C ASP A 56 -11.30 1.16 9.17
N ASP A 57 -10.27 0.30 9.13
CA ASP A 57 -8.88 0.72 8.94
C ASP A 57 -8.59 0.99 7.45
N MET A 58 -9.45 0.57 6.50
CA MET A 58 -9.27 0.73 5.05
C MET A 58 -9.54 2.17 4.58
N THR A 59 -8.76 3.11 5.10
CA THR A 59 -8.88 4.53 4.80
C THR A 59 -7.63 5.04 4.07
N PRO A 60 -7.74 6.13 3.30
CA PRO A 60 -6.58 6.79 2.70
C PRO A 60 -5.52 7.13 3.76
N GLU A 61 -5.92 7.52 4.97
CA GLU A 61 -4.96 7.87 6.03
C GLU A 61 -3.98 6.73 6.36
N ASN A 62 -4.40 5.47 6.23
CA ASN A 62 -3.56 4.30 6.49
C ASN A 62 -2.88 3.72 5.22
N PHE A 63 -3.41 4.01 4.04
CA PHE A 63 -3.04 3.31 2.79
C PHE A 63 -2.65 4.21 1.62
N ASP A 64 -2.71 5.54 1.77
CA ASP A 64 -2.43 6.50 0.70
C ASP A 64 -0.93 6.70 0.45
N SER A 65 -0.04 6.28 1.36
CA SER A 65 1.40 6.41 1.16
C SER A 65 2.14 5.16 1.63
N VAL A 66 3.31 4.87 1.05
CA VAL A 66 4.12 3.70 1.48
C VAL A 66 4.46 3.79 2.96
N GLN A 67 4.79 4.99 3.44
CA GLN A 67 5.09 5.22 4.85
C GLN A 67 3.89 4.89 5.74
N ALA A 68 2.68 5.38 5.40
CA ALA A 68 1.47 5.07 6.17
C ALA A 68 1.17 3.56 6.22
N ILE A 69 1.33 2.87 5.09
CA ILE A 69 1.17 1.42 5.01
C ILE A 69 2.19 0.72 5.92
N VAL A 70 3.43 1.20 5.92
CA VAL A 70 4.49 0.62 6.73
C VAL A 70 4.23 0.81 8.23
N ASP A 71 3.85 2.01 8.64
CA ASP A 71 3.48 2.30 10.02
C ASP A 71 2.31 1.44 10.48
N TYR A 72 1.26 1.34 9.65
CA TYR A 72 0.07 0.54 9.95
C TYR A 72 0.40 -0.94 10.17
N VAL A 73 1.13 -1.56 9.24
CA VAL A 73 1.49 -2.98 9.35
C VAL A 73 2.45 -3.20 10.51
N SER A 74 3.43 -2.29 10.72
CA SER A 74 4.36 -2.38 11.84
C SER A 74 3.66 -2.31 13.20
N ALA A 75 2.58 -1.54 13.30
CA ALA A 75 1.75 -1.48 14.51
C ALA A 75 0.96 -2.78 14.78
N LYS A 76 0.72 -3.62 13.76
CA LYS A 76 -0.05 -4.88 13.88
C LYS A 76 0.84 -6.12 14.08
N THR A 77 2.13 -6.07 13.73
CA THR A 77 3.05 -7.23 13.80
C THR A 77 3.84 -7.33 15.13
N VAL A 78 3.22 -6.95 16.25
CA VAL A 78 3.83 -7.05 17.61
C VAL A 78 3.74 -8.47 18.17
#